data_AF-A0A1E8B876-F1
#
_entry.id   AF-A0A1E8B876-F1
#
_cell.length_a   1.000
_cell.length_b   1.000
_cell.length_c   1.000
_cell.angle_alpha   90.00
_cell.angle_beta   90.00
_cell.angle_gamma   90.00
#
_symmetry.space_group_name_H-M   'P 1'
#
loop_
_entity.id
_entity.type
_entity.pdbx_description
1 polymer ?
#
loop_
_entity_poly.entity_id
_entity_poly.type
_entity_poly.pdbx_seq_one_letter_code
_entity_poly.pdbx_strand_id
1 'polypeptide(L)'
;MENTGEKTPFNLLKNFEKHTMAGIGQFINQEVLLLAGEDDQYVPISRLSQIELELCNAASITSVVFTKKTGGEQHCQAGHRHLAFDEIKRFLRHKLY
;
A
#
# COMPACT_ATOMS: atom_id res chain seq x y z
N MET A 1 -2.25 -17.12 7.31
CA MET A 1 -1.65 -18.01 8.31
C MET A 1 -0.14 -18.06 8.15
N GLU A 2 0.40 -18.35 6.97
CA GLU A 2 1.86 -18.40 6.74
C GLU A 2 2.62 -17.14 7.15
N ASN A 3 2.09 -15.94 6.87
CA ASN A 3 2.74 -14.67 7.22
C ASN A 3 2.98 -14.47 8.73
N THR A 4 2.19 -15.12 9.59
CA THR A 4 2.27 -14.97 11.06
C THR A 4 2.50 -16.29 11.80
N GLY A 5 2.46 -17.43 11.11
CA GLY A 5 2.48 -18.77 11.69
C GLY A 5 1.19 -19.18 12.43
N GLU A 6 0.19 -18.31 12.50
CA GLU A 6 -1.04 -18.57 13.26
C GLU A 6 -1.90 -19.65 12.61
N LYS A 7 -2.63 -20.43 13.42
CA LYS A 7 -3.40 -21.60 12.96
C LYS A 7 -4.90 -21.38 12.75
N THR A 8 -5.41 -20.23 13.16
CA THR A 8 -6.83 -19.89 13.06
C THR A 8 -7.03 -18.46 12.56
N PRO A 9 -8.16 -18.15 11.88
CA PRO A 9 -8.47 -16.79 11.46
C PRO A 9 -8.52 -15.79 12.64
N PHE A 10 -9.07 -16.21 13.78
CA PHE A 10 -9.12 -15.36 14.98
C PHE A 10 -7.72 -14.98 15.48
N ASN A 11 -6.81 -15.94 15.60
CA ASN A 11 -5.45 -15.66 16.03
C ASN A 11 -4.67 -14.83 15.01
N LEU A 12 -4.92 -15.04 13.71
CA LEU A 12 -4.34 -14.22 12.65
C LEU A 12 -4.71 -12.73 12.85
N LEU A 13 -5.98 -12.43 13.10
CA LEU A 13 -6.42 -11.06 13.38
C LEU A 13 -5.79 -10.49 14.66
N LYS A 14 -5.73 -11.29 15.75
CA LYS A 14 -5.03 -10.90 16.99
C LYS A 14 -3.54 -10.65 16.81
N ASN A 15 -2.91 -11.33 15.86
CA ASN A 15 -1.52 -11.12 15.53
C ASN A 15 -1.32 -9.82 14.73
N PHE A 16 -2.20 -9.54 13.75
CA PHE A 16 -2.17 -8.29 13.00
C PHE A 16 -2.36 -7.05 13.89
N GLU A 17 -3.17 -7.12 14.95
CA GLU A 17 -3.34 -6.04 15.94
C GLU A 17 -2.02 -5.57 16.60
N LYS A 18 -0.96 -6.41 16.59
CA LYS A 18 0.34 -6.08 17.18
C LYS A 18 1.21 -5.18 16.30
N HIS A 19 0.84 -4.98 15.04
CA HIS A 19 1.65 -4.25 14.06
C HIS A 19 1.11 -2.83 13.88
N THR A 20 2.01 -1.84 13.92
CA THR A 20 1.65 -0.43 13.74
C THR A 20 2.78 0.36 13.10
N MET A 21 2.42 1.35 12.29
CA MET A 21 3.33 2.35 11.73
C MET A 21 3.38 3.64 12.57
N ALA A 22 2.54 3.74 13.61
CA ALA A 22 2.44 4.92 14.44
C ALA A 22 3.80 5.26 15.07
N GLY A 23 4.27 6.49 14.84
CA GLY A 23 5.54 7.01 15.37
C GLY A 23 6.80 6.57 14.63
N ILE A 24 6.71 5.65 13.65
CA ILE A 24 7.88 5.13 12.93
C ILE A 24 7.93 5.54 11.44
N GLY A 25 6.86 6.12 10.89
CA GLY A 25 6.83 6.59 9.49
C GLY A 25 7.95 7.57 9.14
N GLN A 26 8.35 8.42 10.10
CA GLN A 26 9.46 9.38 9.98
C GLN A 26 10.83 8.75 9.69
N PHE A 27 11.01 7.44 9.93
CA PHE A 27 12.27 6.76 9.64
C PHE A 27 12.41 6.35 8.17
N ILE A 28 11.33 6.44 7.39
CA ILE A 28 11.36 6.20 5.95
C ILE A 28 11.84 7.47 5.27
N ASN A 29 13.00 7.38 4.60
CA ASN A 29 13.68 8.51 3.95
C ASN A 29 13.94 8.27 2.45
N GLN A 30 13.45 7.15 1.92
CA GLN A 30 13.55 6.79 0.51
C GLN A 30 12.43 7.43 -0.30
N GLU A 31 12.51 7.31 -1.62
CA GLU A 31 11.37 7.53 -2.50
C GLU A 31 10.35 6.41 -2.29
N VAL A 32 9.07 6.76 -2.19
CA VAL A 32 7.98 5.82 -1.90
C VAL A 32 6.93 5.86 -2.98
N LEU A 33 6.52 4.68 -3.45
CA LEU A 33 5.34 4.50 -4.28
C LEU A 33 4.19 3.94 -3.42
N LEU A 34 3.07 4.66 -3.39
CA LEU A 34 1.81 4.22 -2.78
C LEU A 34 0.80 3.89 -3.88
N LEU A 35 0.23 2.70 -3.82
CA LEU A 35 -0.81 2.23 -4.74
C LEU A 35 -2.08 1.93 -3.93
N ALA A 36 -3.20 2.53 -4.31
CA ALA A 36 -4.47 2.35 -3.61
C ALA A 36 -5.63 2.15 -4.58
N GLY A 37 -6.50 1.18 -4.29
CA GLY A 37 -7.81 1.05 -4.95
C GLY A 37 -8.87 1.83 -4.18
N GLU A 38 -9.72 2.60 -4.87
CA GLU A 38 -10.77 3.40 -4.21
C GLU A 38 -11.85 2.56 -3.52
N ASP A 39 -12.07 1.33 -4.00
CA ASP A 39 -13.06 0.37 -3.50
C ASP A 39 -12.38 -0.88 -2.88
N ASP A 40 -11.17 -0.74 -2.31
CA ASP A 40 -10.50 -1.82 -1.60
C ASP A 40 -11.35 -2.25 -0.38
N GLN A 41 -11.70 -3.55 -0.36
CA GLN A 41 -12.64 -4.13 0.61
C GLN A 41 -12.03 -4.29 2.01
N TYR A 42 -10.70 -4.20 2.13
CA TYR A 42 -9.97 -4.41 3.37
C TYR A 42 -9.33 -3.12 3.90
N VAL A 43 -8.90 -2.23 3.01
CA VAL A 43 -8.18 -1.00 3.37
C VAL A 43 -8.92 0.22 2.83
N PRO A 44 -9.53 1.07 3.69
CA PRO A 44 -10.28 2.22 3.20
C PRO A 44 -9.34 3.26 2.59
N ILE A 45 -9.79 3.93 1.52
CA ILE A 45 -8.99 4.91 0.77
C ILE A 45 -8.45 6.06 1.62
N SER A 46 -9.13 6.43 2.71
CA SER A 46 -8.66 7.44 3.67
C SER A 46 -7.32 7.11 4.31
N ARG A 47 -6.92 5.82 4.32
CA ARG A 47 -5.60 5.37 4.78
C ARG A 47 -4.48 5.92 3.91
N LEU A 48 -4.71 6.20 2.63
CA LEU A 48 -3.70 6.77 1.75
C LEU A 48 -3.21 8.11 2.29
N SER A 49 -4.12 9.04 2.54
CA SER A 49 -3.77 10.37 3.08
C SER A 49 -3.14 10.29 4.47
N GLN A 50 -3.57 9.33 5.31
CA GLN A 50 -2.91 9.08 6.60
C GLN A 50 -1.45 8.67 6.40
N ILE A 51 -1.17 7.70 5.51
CA ILE A 51 0.19 7.20 5.26
C ILE A 51 1.07 8.30 4.65
N GLU A 52 0.53 9.10 3.72
CA GLU A 52 1.26 10.25 3.15
C GLU A 52 1.73 11.23 4.22
N LEU A 53 0.90 11.50 5.24
CA LEU A 53 1.27 12.35 6.38
C LEU A 53 2.31 11.70 7.30
N GLU A 54 2.22 10.39 7.52
CA GLU A 54 3.18 9.64 8.37
C GLU A 54 4.57 9.53 7.72
N LEU A 55 4.65 9.54 6.39
CA LEU A 55 5.88 9.48 5.59
C LEU A 55 6.57 10.86 5.46
N CYS A 56 6.56 11.66 6.52
CA CYS A 56 6.98 13.07 6.51
C CYS A 56 8.44 13.32 6.11
N ASN A 57 9.31 12.31 6.19
CA ASN A 57 10.73 12.39 5.84
C ASN A 57 11.08 11.64 4.55
N ALA A 58 10.10 11.05 3.84
CA ALA A 58 10.34 10.39 2.57
C ALA A 58 10.96 11.37 1.56
N ALA A 59 11.95 10.93 0.79
CA ALA A 59 12.61 11.79 -0.21
C ALA A 59 11.62 12.29 -1.27
N SER A 60 10.66 11.45 -1.63
CA SER A 60 9.49 11.80 -2.43
C SER A 60 8.40 10.75 -2.21
N ILE A 61 7.14 11.14 -2.42
CA ILE A 61 5.99 10.23 -2.39
C ILE A 61 5.28 10.35 -3.73
N THR A 62 5.13 9.22 -4.42
CA THR A 62 4.27 9.09 -5.60
C THR A 62 3.07 8.25 -5.21
N SER A 63 1.87 8.80 -5.33
CA SER A 63 0.63 8.09 -5.03
C SER A 63 -0.20 7.87 -6.29
N VAL A 64 -0.68 6.65 -6.49
CA VAL A 64 -1.58 6.29 -7.59
C VAL A 64 -2.85 5.70 -7.02
N VAL A 65 -3.98 6.32 -7.36
CA VAL A 65 -5.31 5.84 -7.00
C VAL A 65 -5.95 5.20 -8.21
N PHE A 66 -6.32 3.93 -8.07
CA PHE A 66 -7.09 3.19 -9.05
C PHE A 66 -8.58 3.34 -8.73
N THR A 67 -9.33 3.79 -9.72
CA THR A 67 -10.78 4.02 -9.64
C THR A 67 -11.55 3.05 -10.53
N LYS A 68 -12.87 2.98 -10.39
CA LYS A 68 -13.76 2.23 -11.30
C LYS A 68 -13.52 2.61 -12.77
N LYS A 69 -13.17 3.87 -13.04
CA LYS A 69 -12.85 4.35 -14.39
C LYS A 69 -11.54 3.76 -14.93
N THR A 70 -10.56 3.52 -14.05
CA THR A 70 -9.32 2.84 -14.41
C THR A 70 -9.46 1.32 -14.46
N GLY A 71 -10.46 0.76 -13.76
CA GLY A 71 -10.72 -0.68 -13.61
C GLY A 71 -9.92 -1.39 -12.50
N GLY A 72 -9.01 -0.68 -11.82
CA GLY A 72 -8.15 -1.25 -10.78
C GLY A 72 -8.65 -1.03 -9.34
N GLU A 73 -9.88 -0.63 -9.11
CA GLU A 73 -10.35 -0.09 -7.83
C GLU A 73 -10.33 -1.03 -6.63
N GLN A 74 -10.22 -2.34 -6.85
CA GLN A 74 -10.32 -3.35 -5.79
C GLN A 74 -8.96 -3.71 -5.18
N HIS A 75 -8.99 -4.46 -4.08
CA HIS A 75 -7.79 -4.88 -3.36
C HIS A 75 -6.70 -5.48 -4.26
N CYS A 76 -5.48 -4.95 -4.13
CA CYS A 76 -4.32 -5.32 -4.93
C CYS A 76 -4.55 -5.25 -6.46
N GLN A 77 -5.53 -4.47 -6.91
CA GLN A 77 -5.95 -4.42 -8.31
C GLN A 77 -6.24 -5.84 -8.83
N ALA A 78 -6.81 -6.75 -8.03
CA ALA A 78 -6.87 -8.19 -8.34
C ALA A 78 -7.53 -8.54 -9.69
N GLY A 79 -8.45 -7.69 -10.19
CA GLY A 79 -9.04 -7.80 -11.52
C GLY A 79 -8.16 -7.28 -12.67
N HIS A 80 -7.26 -6.34 -12.40
CA HIS A 80 -6.44 -5.64 -13.39
C HIS A 80 -5.00 -5.39 -12.89
N ARG A 81 -4.34 -6.43 -12.36
CA ARG A 81 -3.00 -6.33 -11.72
C ARG A 81 -1.92 -5.71 -12.60
N HIS A 82 -2.07 -5.82 -13.93
CA HIS A 82 -1.15 -5.20 -14.88
C HIS A 82 -1.04 -3.68 -14.68
N LEU A 83 -2.14 -3.00 -14.30
CA LEU A 83 -2.14 -1.57 -13.99
C LEU A 83 -1.17 -1.24 -12.86
N ALA A 84 -1.22 -2.02 -11.77
CA ALA A 84 -0.30 -1.87 -10.65
C ALA A 84 1.15 -2.19 -11.04
N PHE A 85 1.35 -3.25 -11.82
CA PHE A 85 2.70 -3.62 -12.29
C PHE A 85 3.29 -2.59 -13.24
N ASP A 86 2.50 -1.93 -14.08
CA ASP A 86 2.97 -0.86 -14.95
C ASP A 86 3.46 0.34 -14.14
N GLU A 87 2.74 0.70 -13.07
CA GLU A 87 3.14 1.74 -12.12
C GLU A 87 4.42 1.37 -11.38
N ILE A 88 4.53 0.14 -10.87
CA ILE A 88 5.75 -0.36 -10.22
C ILE A 88 6.94 -0.34 -11.18
N LYS A 89 6.78 -0.83 -12.42
CA LYS A 89 7.84 -0.80 -13.44
C LYS A 89 8.23 0.64 -13.79
N ARG A 90 7.27 1.56 -13.89
CA ARG A 90 7.54 2.97 -14.15
C ARG A 90 8.38 3.59 -13.02
N PHE A 91 7.95 3.39 -11.77
CA PHE A 91 8.65 3.86 -10.58
C PHE A 91 10.08 3.31 -10.49
N LEU A 92 10.26 2.00 -10.64
CA LEU A 92 11.58 1.36 -10.54
C LEU A 92 12.53 1.73 -11.70
N ARG A 93 12.00 1.94 -12.91
CA ARG A 93 12.82 2.36 -14.06
C ARG A 93 13.29 3.80 -13.98
N HIS A 94 12.57 4.67 -13.27
CA HIS A 94 13.00 6.04 -13.04
C HIS A 94 14.33 6.13 -12.26
N LYS A 95 14.78 5.02 -11.65
CA LYS A 95 16.10 4.88 -11.00
C LYS A 95 17.23 4.33 -11.89
N LEU A 96 16.95 3.90 -13.13
CA LEU A 96 17.93 3.22 -13.98
C LEU A 96 18.75 4.14 -14.90
N TYR A 97 18.63 5.46 -14.78
CA TYR A 97 19.47 6.44 -15.49
C TYR A 97 19.80 7.63 -14.61
#